data_AF-A0A7Y5FUW7-F1
#
_entry.id   AF-A0A7Y5FUW7-F1
#
_cell.length_a   1.000
_cell.length_b   1.000
_cell.length_c   1.000
_cell.angle_alpha   90.00
_cell.angle_beta   90.00
_cell.angle_gamma   90.00
#
_symmetry.space_group_name_H-M   'P 1'
#
loop_
_entity.id
_entity.type
_entity.pdbx_description
1 polymer ?
#
loop_
_entity_poly.entity_id
_entity_poly.type
_entity_poly.pdbx_seq_one_letter_code
_entity_poly.pdbx_strand_id
1 'polypeptide(L)'
;MRNTHPALQVGDYHTLLADDARDLLAFSRSYEHQNMVVVVNNSSADQRAIVPALQNSVYDDLLEDNHRFASNGEQLEVDLKAKSGRILIRRA
;
A
#
# COMPACT_ATOMS: atom_id res chain seq x y z
N MET A 1 -13.07 -5.73 -7.15
CA MET A 1 -11.76 -5.14 -6.75
C MET A 1 -10.67 -5.43 -7.77
N ARG A 2 -10.19 -6.67 -7.94
CA ARG A 2 -9.15 -6.98 -8.95
C ARG A 2 -9.62 -6.71 -10.38
N ASN A 3 -10.86 -7.07 -10.72
CA ASN A 3 -11.41 -6.90 -12.08
C ASN A 3 -11.64 -5.43 -12.49
N THR A 4 -11.65 -4.50 -11.53
CA THR A 4 -11.92 -3.08 -11.75
C THR A 4 -10.66 -2.21 -11.74
N HIS A 5 -9.49 -2.77 -11.41
CA HIS A 5 -8.21 -2.05 -11.35
C HIS A 5 -7.16 -2.79 -12.19
N PRO A 6 -6.94 -2.37 -13.45
CA PRO A 6 -5.98 -3.02 -14.35
C PRO A 6 -4.57 -3.14 -13.78
N ALA A 7 -4.12 -2.18 -12.96
CA ALA A 7 -2.82 -2.24 -12.29
C ALA A 7 -2.65 -3.49 -11.41
N LEU A 8 -3.73 -4.01 -10.79
CA LEU A 8 -3.66 -5.25 -10.02
C LEU A 8 -3.58 -6.51 -10.89
N GLN A 9 -3.94 -6.43 -12.17
CA GLN A 9 -3.95 -7.55 -13.11
C GLN A 9 -2.66 -7.62 -13.92
N VAL A 10 -2.27 -6.51 -14.55
CA VAL A 10 -1.19 -6.43 -15.55
C VAL A 10 -0.13 -5.39 -15.21
N GLY A 11 -0.29 -4.66 -14.11
CA GLY A 11 0.68 -3.62 -13.73
C GLY A 11 2.01 -4.19 -13.27
N ASP A 12 3.07 -3.39 -13.45
CA ASP A 12 4.41 -3.71 -12.98
C ASP A 12 4.40 -4.02 -11.49
N TYR A 13 5.33 -4.87 -11.05
CA TYR A 13 5.51 -5.21 -9.65
C TYR A 13 6.87 -4.72 -9.18
N HIS A 14 6.88 -3.97 -8.07
CA HIS A 14 8.12 -3.53 -7.44
C HIS A 14 8.01 -3.66 -5.92
N THR A 15 8.94 -4.38 -5.31
CA THR A 15 9.00 -4.54 -3.85
C THR A 15 9.42 -3.22 -3.19
N LEU A 16 8.65 -2.80 -2.18
CA LEU A 16 8.91 -1.59 -1.41
C LEU A 16 9.46 -1.91 -0.01
N LEU A 17 8.99 -3.00 0.59
CA LEU A 17 9.41 -3.48 1.90
C LEU A 17 9.26 -5.00 1.94
N ALA A 18 10.26 -5.70 2.43
CA ALA A 18 10.17 -7.11 2.82
C ALA A 18 10.94 -7.27 4.14
N ASP A 19 10.21 -7.47 5.23
CA ASP A 19 10.76 -7.54 6.58
C ASP A 19 10.26 -8.81 7.26
N ASP A 20 11.08 -9.86 7.20
CA ASP A 20 10.78 -11.17 7.78
C ASP A 20 10.75 -11.13 9.30
N ALA A 21 11.51 -10.23 9.93
CA ALA A 21 11.53 -10.11 11.39
C ALA A 21 10.23 -9.53 11.93
N ARG A 22 9.55 -8.70 11.13
CA ARG A 22 8.29 -8.05 11.48
C ARG A 22 7.08 -8.66 10.78
N ASP A 23 7.26 -9.67 9.93
CA ASP A 23 6.22 -10.24 9.07
C ASP A 23 5.50 -9.17 8.20
N LEU A 24 6.24 -8.21 7.66
CA LEU A 24 5.71 -7.15 6.79
C LEU A 24 6.15 -7.31 5.34
N LEU A 25 5.21 -7.14 4.42
CA LEU A 25 5.47 -7.09 2.99
C LEU A 25 4.74 -5.89 2.37
N ALA A 26 5.46 -5.08 1.60
CA ALA A 26 4.88 -4.03 0.78
C ALA A 26 5.43 -4.04 -0.63
N PHE A 27 4.57 -3.73 -1.60
CA PHE A 27 4.95 -3.61 -2.99
C PHE A 27 4.05 -2.64 -3.73
N SER A 28 4.57 -2.02 -4.78
CA SER A 28 3.77 -1.19 -5.68
C SER A 28 3.28 -1.96 -6.89
N ARG A 29 2.12 -1.56 -7.40
CA ARG A 29 1.60 -1.93 -8.71
C ARG A 29 1.33 -0.68 -9.53
N SER A 30 1.91 -0.58 -10.72
CA SER A 30 1.72 0.56 -11.62
C SER A 30 1.28 0.11 -13.00
N TYR A 31 0.25 0.76 -13.55
CA TYR A 31 -0.18 0.56 -14.93
C TYR A 31 -0.84 1.85 -15.43
N GLU A 32 -0.32 2.39 -16.54
CA GLU A 32 -0.74 3.69 -17.09
C GLU A 32 -0.74 4.79 -16.01
N HIS A 33 -1.91 5.35 -15.69
CA HIS A 33 -2.07 6.42 -14.71
C HIS A 33 -2.33 5.90 -13.28
N GLN A 34 -2.52 4.59 -13.09
CA GLN A 34 -2.80 4.01 -11.78
C GLN A 34 -1.49 3.63 -11.09
N ASN A 35 -1.33 4.13 -9.87
CA ASN A 35 -0.23 3.79 -8.98
C ASN A 35 -0.80 3.31 -7.66
N MET A 36 -0.48 2.07 -7.30
CA MET A 36 -1.00 1.41 -6.12
C MET A 36 0.13 0.96 -5.21
N VAL A 37 -0.13 0.96 -3.92
CA VAL A 37 0.74 0.40 -2.89
C VAL A 37 -0.06 -0.63 -2.13
N VAL A 38 0.44 -1.86 -2.07
CA VAL A 38 -0.14 -2.93 -1.26
C VAL A 38 0.76 -3.14 -0.07
N VAL A 39 0.19 -3.18 1.13
CA VAL A 39 0.92 -3.45 2.37
C VAL A 39 0.21 -4.56 3.13
N VAL A 40 0.96 -5.55 3.60
CA VAL A 40 0.46 -6.72 4.30
C VAL A 40 1.20 -6.87 5.62
N ASN A 41 0.43 -7.05 6.69
CA ASN A 41 0.91 -7.45 8.01
C ASN A 41 0.49 -8.89 8.28
N ASN A 42 1.46 -9.80 8.18
CA ASN A 42 1.26 -11.22 8.49
C ASN A 42 1.61 -11.54 9.95
N SER A 43 1.98 -10.57 10.79
CA SER A 43 2.17 -10.85 12.23
C SER A 43 0.83 -11.03 12.96
N SER A 44 0.90 -11.54 14.18
CA SER A 44 -0.24 -11.61 15.12
C SER A 44 -0.47 -10.31 15.90
N ALA A 45 0.29 -9.26 15.64
CA ALA A 45 0.20 -7.97 16.32
C ALA A 45 -0.18 -6.85 15.35
N ASP A 46 -0.81 -5.79 15.87
CA ASP A 46 -0.99 -4.54 15.11
C ASP A 46 0.38 -3.91 14.86
N GLN A 47 0.59 -3.38 13.65
CA GLN A 47 1.87 -2.82 13.23
C GLN A 47 1.70 -1.58 12.38
N ARG A 48 2.75 -0.76 12.34
CA ARG A 48 2.91 0.35 11.41
C ARG A 48 4.02 0.05 10.41
N ALA A 49 3.68 0.04 9.12
CA ALA A 49 4.66 -0.06 8.04
C ALA A 49 5.07 1.34 7.56
N ILE A 50 6.35 1.52 7.27
CA ILE A 50 6.88 2.73 6.63
C ILE A 50 7.38 2.30 5.25
N VAL A 51 6.77 2.83 4.20
CA VAL A 51 7.09 2.44 2.82
C VAL A 51 7.43 3.67 1.98
N PRO A 52 8.32 3.56 0.98
CA PRO A 52 8.58 4.66 0.05
C PRO A 52 7.30 5.11 -0.67
N ALA A 53 7.13 6.42 -0.81
CA ALA A 53 6.02 7.03 -1.53
C ALA A 53 6.47 8.33 -2.20
N LEU A 54 5.65 8.82 -3.14
CA LEU A 54 5.89 10.14 -3.73
C LEU A 54 5.53 11.24 -2.73
N GLN A 55 6.30 12.32 -2.74
CA GLN A 55 6.03 13.49 -1.91
C GLN A 55 4.66 14.11 -2.23
N ASN A 56 4.03 14.70 -1.22
CA ASN A 56 2.74 15.41 -1.32
C ASN A 56 1.63 14.58 -1.98
N SER A 57 1.65 13.26 -1.80
CA SER A 57 0.68 12.35 -2.38
C SER A 57 -0.35 11.90 -1.35
N VAL A 58 -1.60 11.76 -1.80
CA VAL A 58 -2.70 11.20 -1.02
C VAL A 58 -3.13 9.89 -1.65
N TYR A 59 -3.39 8.90 -0.81
CA TYR A 59 -3.81 7.57 -1.22
C TYR A 59 -5.15 7.24 -0.58
N ASP A 60 -6.11 6.76 -1.39
CA ASP A 60 -7.36 6.18 -0.89
C ASP A 60 -7.14 4.70 -0.59
N ASP A 61 -7.66 4.23 0.56
CA ASP A 61 -7.72 2.81 0.88
C ASP A 61 -8.90 2.17 0.16
N LEU A 62 -8.62 1.17 -0.68
CA LEU A 62 -9.64 0.44 -1.41
C LEU A 62 -10.34 -0.62 -0.57
N LEU A 63 -9.77 -1.00 0.59
CA LEU A 63 -10.36 -2.00 1.48
C LEU A 63 -11.25 -1.38 2.56
N GLU A 64 -11.13 -0.08 2.82
CA GLU A 64 -11.87 0.63 3.86
C GLU A 64 -12.38 1.97 3.33
N ASP A 65 -13.71 2.11 3.25
CA ASP A 65 -14.35 3.30 2.70
C ASP A 65 -14.03 4.56 3.52
N ASN A 66 -13.78 5.67 2.82
CA ASN A 66 -13.43 6.97 3.41
C ASN A 66 -12.14 6.98 4.26
N HIS A 67 -11.29 5.96 4.12
CA HIS A 67 -9.99 5.92 4.78
C HIS A 67 -8.87 6.31 3.81
N ARG A 68 -7.93 7.14 4.29
CA ARG A 68 -6.87 7.74 3.47
C ARG A 68 -5.56 7.83 4.21
N PHE A 69 -4.48 7.80 3.43
CA PHE A 69 -3.12 8.03 3.91
C PHE A 69 -2.48 9.14 3.10
N ALA A 70 -1.72 10.01 3.77
CA ALA A 70 -0.93 11.05 3.12
C ALA A 70 0.56 10.75 3.34
N SER A 71 1.36 10.97 2.30
CA SER A 71 2.81 10.87 2.41
C SER A 71 3.37 11.92 3.37
N ASN A 72 4.29 11.53 4.23
CA ASN A 72 5.14 12.43 5.00
C ASN A 72 6.53 12.46 4.35
N GLY A 73 6.80 13.51 3.55
CA GLY A 73 7.97 13.51 2.68
C GLY A 73 7.90 12.36 1.67
N GLU A 74 8.96 11.57 1.57
CA GLU A 74 9.06 10.42 0.65
C GLU A 74 8.59 9.09 1.26
N GLN A 75 7.86 9.17 2.36
CA GLN A 75 7.42 8.00 3.10
C GLN A 75 5.91 8.01 3.30
N LEU A 76 5.32 6.82 3.34
CA LEU A 76 3.93 6.59 3.72
C LEU A 76 3.91 5.71 4.96
N GLU A 77 3.33 6.20 6.04
CA GLU A 77 3.07 5.44 7.25
C GLU A 77 1.70 4.77 7.15
N VAL A 78 1.65 3.45 7.26
CA VAL A 78 0.42 2.66 7.11
C VAL A 78 0.19 1.83 8.35
N ASP A 79 -0.88 2.16 9.08
CA ASP A 79 -1.34 1.37 10.24
C ASP A 79 -2.14 0.15 9.79
N LEU A 80 -1.74 -1.02 10.28
CA LEU A 80 -2.26 -2.34 9.89
C LEU A 80 -2.65 -3.13 11.13
N LYS A 81 -3.85 -3.72 11.10
CA LYS A 81 -4.25 -4.71 12.10
C LYS A 81 -3.46 -6.01 11.93
N ALA A 82 -3.37 -6.79 13.00
CA ALA A 82 -2.86 -8.16 12.93
C ALA A 82 -3.55 -8.95 11.80
N LYS A 83 -2.78 -9.73 11.05
CA LYS A 83 -3.28 -10.58 9.94
C LYS A 83 -4.16 -9.82 8.93
N SER A 84 -3.75 -8.61 8.54
CA SER A 84 -4.50 -7.77 7.61
C SER A 84 -3.60 -7.14 6.55
N GLY A 85 -4.22 -6.46 5.57
CA GLY A 85 -3.52 -5.70 4.56
C GLY A 85 -4.30 -4.46 4.17
N ARG A 86 -3.67 -3.61 3.36
CA ARG A 86 -4.24 -2.39 2.78
C ARG A 86 -3.90 -2.34 1.30
N ILE A 87 -4.81 -1.84 0.47
CA ILE A 87 -4.57 -1.58 -0.94
C ILE A 87 -4.82 -0.10 -1.18
N LEU A 88 -3.76 0.64 -1.41
CA LEU A 88 -3.77 2.09 -1.45
C LEU A 88 -3.59 2.57 -2.89
N ILE A 89 -4.53 3.36 -3.42
CA ILE A 89 -4.41 3.94 -4.77
C ILE A 89 -4.09 5.43 -4.67
N ARG A 90 -3.06 5.89 -5.38
CA ARG A 90 -2.67 7.30 -5.41
C ARG A 90 -3.76 8.11 -6.11
N ARG A 91 -4.23 9.18 -5.46
CA ARG A 91 -5.10 10.17 -6.08
C ARG A 91 -4.29 11.03 -7.06
N ALA A 92 -4.89 11.31 -8.21
CA ALA A 92 -4.37 12.29 -9.16
C ALA A 92 -4.59 13.72 -8.63
#